data_AF-A0A1S1LKX0-F1
#
_entry.id   AF-A0A1S1LKX0-F1
#
_cell.length_a   1.000
_cell.length_b   1.000
_cell.length_c   1.000
_cell.angle_alpha   90.00
_cell.angle_beta   90.00
_cell.angle_gamma   90.00
#
_symmetry.space_group_name_H-M   'P 1'
#
loop_
_entity.id
_entity.type
_entity.pdbx_description
1 polymer ?
#
loop_
_entity_poly.entity_id
_entity_poly.type
_entity_poly.pdbx_seq_one_letter_code
_entity_poly.pdbx_strand_id
1 'polypeptide(L)' 'MTNLEQAGMILHALKNLLRERQAVHGRGGYPTDSDWVAIDRAIAATGFKVDEPVARAGSDGWQSTLESALRRSA' A
#
# COMPACT_ATOMS: atom_id res chain seq x y z
N MET A 1 -11.35 12.49 7.85
CA MET A 1 -10.53 11.27 7.75
C MET A 1 -9.97 10.96 9.12
N THR A 2 -10.25 9.77 9.65
CA THR A 2 -9.79 9.29 10.94
C THR A 2 -8.37 8.72 10.85
N ASN A 3 -7.68 8.55 11.98
CA ASN A 3 -6.36 7.92 12.03
C ASN A 3 -6.39 6.48 11.45
N LEU A 4 -7.50 5.76 11.62
CA LEU A 4 -7.68 4.43 11.04
C LEU A 4 -7.80 4.50 9.51
N GLU A 5 -8.63 5.41 8.99
CA GLU A 5 -8.75 5.60 7.53
C GLU A 5 -7.40 6.01 6.89
N GLN A 6 -6.61 6.85 7.58
CA GLN A 6 -5.26 7.20 7.15
C GLN A 6 -4.31 6.00 7.18
N ALA A 7 -4.36 5.16 8.23
CA ALA A 7 -3.58 3.94 8.28
C ALA A 7 -3.92 2.99 7.11
N GLY A 8 -5.20 2.86 6.77
CA GLY A 8 -5.63 2.09 5.60
C GLY A 8 -5.11 2.63 4.29
N MET A 9 -5.11 3.96 4.12
CA MET A 9 -4.54 4.62 2.95
C MET A 9 -3.04 4.33 2.79
N ILE A 10 -2.27 4.44 3.88
CA ILE A 10 -0.83 4.16 3.89
C ILE A 10 -0.58 2.69 3.55
N LEU A 11 -1.32 1.77 4.17
CA LEU A 11 -1.22 0.34 3.90
C LEU A 11 -1.59 0.00 2.45
N HIS A 12 -2.61 0.66 1.89
CA HIS A 12 -3.00 0.51 0.50
C HIS A 12 -1.91 1.01 -0.46
N ALA A 13 -1.34 2.19 -0.21
CA ALA A 13 -0.24 2.73 -0.99
C ALA A 13 1.00 1.81 -0.95
N LEU A 14 1.34 1.28 0.23
CA LEU A 14 2.44 0.32 0.38
C LEU A 14 2.17 -0.98 -0.40
N LYS A 15 0.94 -1.50 -0.33
CA LYS A 15 0.52 -2.69 -1.09
C LYS A 15 0.74 -2.48 -2.59
N ASN A 16 0.31 -1.34 -3.14
CA ASN A 16 0.46 -1.03 -4.57
C ASN A 16 1.94 -0.97 -4.97
N LEU A 17 2.77 -0.28 -4.19
CA LEU A 17 4.21 -0.20 -4.43
C LEU A 17 4.89 -1.58 -4.42
N LEU A 18 4.53 -2.44 -3.47
CA LEU A 18 5.06 -3.81 -3.40
C LEU A 18 4.62 -4.66 -4.60
N ARG A 19 3.37 -4.49 -5.08
CA ARG A 19 2.88 -5.18 -6.29
C ARG A 19 3.62 -4.73 -7.55
N GLU A 20 3.83 -3.43 -7.72
CA GLU A 20 4.59 -2.87 -8.85
C GLU A 20 6.02 -3.41 -8.85
N ARG A 21 6.69 -3.39 -7.69
CA ARG A 21 8.05 -3.93 -7.57
C ARG A 21 8.12 -5.44 -7.80
N GLN A 22 7.15 -6.21 -7.31
CA GLN A 22 7.06 -7.65 -7.58
C GLN A 22 6.89 -7.94 -9.08
N ALA A 23 6.11 -7.12 -9.79
CA ALA A 23 5.92 -7.25 -11.23
C ALA A 23 7.22 -6.98 -12.02
N VAL A 24 8.05 -6.05 -11.55
CA VAL A 24 9.34 -5.70 -12.18
C VAL A 24 10.45 -6.68 -11.85
N HIS A 25 10.55 -7.15 -10.61
CA HIS A 25 11.69 -7.92 -10.10
C HIS A 25 11.42 -9.42 -9.94
N GLY A 26 10.20 -9.89 -10.19
CA GLY A 26 9.79 -11.28 -10.00
C GLY A 26 9.47 -11.62 -8.53
N ARG A 27 9.14 -12.89 -8.26
CA ARG A 27 8.57 -13.32 -6.96
C ARG A 27 9.56 -13.36 -5.79
N GLY A 28 10.87 -13.29 -6.02
CA GLY A 28 11.88 -13.46 -4.97
C GLY A 28 11.87 -12.31 -3.95
N GLY A 29 11.58 -12.60 -2.68
CA GLY A 29 11.58 -11.60 -1.60
C GLY A 29 10.29 -10.76 -1.47
N TYR A 30 9.23 -11.10 -2.20
CA TYR A 30 7.94 -10.41 -2.17
C TYR A 30 6.86 -11.21 -1.45
N PRO A 31 5.77 -10.57 -0.99
CA PRO A 31 4.68 -11.25 -0.30
C PRO A 31 4.10 -12.42 -1.11
N THR A 32 3.83 -13.52 -0.40
CA THR A 32 3.14 -14.71 -0.92
C THR A 32 1.65 -14.43 -1.11
N ASP A 33 0.92 -15.36 -1.75
CA ASP A 33 -0.52 -15.21 -1.95
C ASP A 33 -1.28 -15.13 -0.61
N SER A 34 -0.84 -15.86 0.43
CA SER A 34 -1.38 -15.74 1.80
C SER A 34 -1.08 -14.40 2.45
N ASP A 35 0.11 -13.84 2.22
CA ASP A 35 0.49 -12.53 2.75
C ASP A 35 -0.37 -11.42 2.12
N TRP A 36 -0.66 -11.52 0.82
CA TRP A 36 -1.56 -10.59 0.14
C TRP A 36 -2.96 -10.61 0.74
N VAL A 37 -3.49 -11.80 1.05
CA VAL A 37 -4.79 -11.92 1.73
C VAL A 37 -4.77 -11.28 3.12
N ALA A 38 -3.67 -11.43 3.86
CA ALA A 38 -3.52 -10.80 5.17
C ALA A 38 -3.47 -9.27 5.08
N ILE A 39 -2.72 -8.73 4.10
CA ILE A 39 -2.65 -7.28 3.82
C ILE A 39 -4.04 -6.73 3.45
N ASP A 40 -4.79 -7.45 2.61
CA ASP A 40 -6.13 -7.03 2.21
C ASP A 40 -7.10 -6.98 3.39
N ARG A 41 -7.04 -7.97 4.29
CA ARG A 41 -7.81 -7.97 5.53
C ARG A 41 -7.43 -6.81 6.45
N ALA A 42 -6.14 -6.50 6.55
CA ALA A 42 -5.67 -5.39 7.38
C ALA A 42 -6.18 -4.04 6.85
N ILE A 43 -6.14 -3.80 5.53
CA ILE A 43 -6.69 -2.59 4.90
C ILE A 43 -8.20 -2.51 5.13
N ALA A 44 -8.94 -3.62 4.92
CA ALA A 44 -10.38 -3.65 5.13
C ALA A 44 -10.78 -3.33 6.58
N ALA A 45 -10.01 -3.81 7.55
CA ALA A 45 -10.24 -3.57 8.97
C ALA A 45 -10.12 -2.09 9.37
N THR A 46 -9.45 -1.26 8.57
CA THR A 46 -9.33 0.18 8.86
C THR A 46 -10.54 0.99 8.40
N GLY A 47 -11.48 0.39 7.66
CA GLY A 47 -12.62 1.08 7.06
C GLY A 47 -12.25 1.98 5.86
N PHE A 48 -11.01 1.91 5.36
CA PHE A 48 -10.57 2.71 4.23
C PHE A 48 -11.28 2.30 2.92
N LYS A 49 -11.87 3.27 2.24
CA LYS A 49 -12.57 3.08 0.96
C LYS A 49 -11.75 3.67 -0.17
N VAL A 50 -11.17 2.82 -1.01
CA VAL A 50 -10.25 3.24 -2.09
C VAL A 50 -10.96 4.05 -3.18
N ASP A 51 -12.26 3.84 -3.37
CA ASP A 51 -13.03 4.43 -4.47
C ASP A 51 -13.39 5.91 -4.26
N GLU A 52 -13.08 6.48 -3.09
CA GLU A 52 -13.29 7.90 -2.84
C GLU A 52 -12.18 8.74 -3.53
N PRO A 53 -12.50 9.82 -4.26
CA PRO A 53 -11.50 10.62 -4.97
C PRO A 53 -10.37 11.14 -4.07
N VAL A 54 -10.70 11.51 -2.83
CA VAL A 54 -9.74 11.95 -1.81
C VAL A 54 -8.83 10.80 -1.37
N ALA A 55 -9.35 9.59 -1.27
CA ALA A 55 -8.59 8.40 -0.90
C ALA A 55 -7.54 8.05 -1.97
N ARG A 56 -7.90 8.22 -3.25
CA ARG A 56 -6.99 8.00 -4.38
C ARG A 56 -5.83 9.00 -4.39
N ALA A 57 -6.13 10.30 -4.35
CA ALA A 57 -5.10 11.34 -4.33
C ALA A 57 -4.14 11.22 -3.13
N GLY A 58 -4.68 10.87 -1.96
CA GLY A 58 -3.86 10.62 -0.77
C GLY A 58 -2.99 9.37 -0.90
N SER A 59 -3.52 8.28 -1.48
CA SER A 59 -2.76 7.04 -1.72
C SER A 59 -1.59 7.28 -2.68
N ASP A 60 -1.79 8.04 -3.76
CA ASP A 60 -0.74 8.39 -4.72
C ASP A 60 0.40 9.19 -4.05
N GLY A 61 0.04 10.15 -3.18
CA GLY A 61 1.01 10.91 -2.39
C GLY A 61 1.82 10.04 -1.43
N TRP A 62 1.15 9.11 -0.74
CA TRP A 62 1.82 8.14 0.14
C TRP A 62 2.71 7.17 -0.64
N GLN A 63 2.28 6.72 -1.81
CA GLN A 63 3.07 5.82 -2.66
C GLN A 63 4.40 6.49 -3.08
N SER A 64 4.34 7.74 -3.55
CA SER A 64 5.54 8.53 -3.90
C SER A 64 6.48 8.75 -2.69
N THR A 65 5.90 9.00 -1.51
CA THR A 65 6.65 9.16 -0.26
C THR A 65 7.37 7.88 0.14
N LEU A 66 6.65 6.75 0.11
CA LEU A 66 7.18 5.43 0.43
C LEU A 66 8.25 4.99 -0.57
N GLU A 67 8.05 5.25 -1.86
CA GLU A 67 9.04 4.96 -2.89
C GLU A 67 10.34 5.75 -2.64
N SER A 68 10.22 7.05 -2.35
CA SER A 68 11.36 7.92 -2.05
C SER A 68 12.11 7.45 -0.80
N ALA A 69 11.39 7.05 0.25
CA ALA A 69 11.98 6.52 1.48
C ALA A 69 12.76 5.21 1.22
N LEU A 70 12.16 4.28 0.45
CA LEU A 70 12.78 2.99 0.13
C LEU A 70 14.00 3.11 -0.78
N ARG A 71 14.04 4.12 -1.67
CA ARG A 71 15.23 4.41 -2.49
C ARG A 71 16.38 4.95 -1.63
N ARG A 72 16.09 5.71 -0.57
CA ARG A 72 17.12 6.26 0.32
C ARG A 72 17.75 5.21 1.24
N SER A 73 17.05 4.11 1.49
CA SER A 73 17.52 3.00 2.34
C SER A 73 18.28 1.90 1.58
N ALA A 74 18.39 1.99 0.25
CA ALA A 74 19.11 1.06 -0.60
C ALA A 74 20.49 1.64 -0.98
#